data_AF-A0AAU6HCP2-F1
#
_entry.id   AF-A0AAU6HCP2-F1
#
_cell.length_a   1.000
_cell.length_b   1.000
_cell.length_c   1.000
_cell.angle_alpha   90.00
_cell.angle_beta   90.00
_cell.angle_gamma   90.00
#
_symmetry.space_group_name_H-M   'P 1'
#
loop_
_entity.id
_entity.type
_entity.pdbx_description
1 polymer ?
#
loop_
_entity_poly.entity_id
_entity_poly.type
_entity_poly.pdbx_seq_one_letter_code
_entity_poly.pdbx_strand_id
1 'polypeptide(L)'
;MAKHRGIGKRLLDGRQIQIMALMERGLDQQARDTIDTTIPTEPWENAIAALLRIHCRRVASRTPQPELDLALQGAATLIATPDPSTAAFQTRAGLAALDLAHDRTSPHATPLQDAIANVAVLDAYAARDVLNHSLTRPHLTSTQTQNLGAVLTAAGLGTGHLSTAHMQALTEAVDKAEVDLRGLL
;
A
#
# COMPACT_ATOMS: atom_id res chain seq x y z
N MET A 1 -3.02 -29.57 -0.41
CA MET A 1 -3.01 -28.13 -0.08
C MET A 1 -3.88 -27.73 1.12
N ALA A 2 -4.27 -28.64 2.04
CA ALA A 2 -5.31 -28.37 3.05
C ALA A 2 -4.84 -28.27 4.52
N LYS A 3 -3.54 -28.04 4.82
CA LYS A 3 -3.05 -28.08 6.22
C LYS A 3 -3.17 -26.74 6.98
N HIS A 4 -3.46 -25.63 6.29
CA HIS A 4 -3.42 -24.29 6.89
C HIS A 4 -4.67 -23.41 6.67
N ARG A 5 -5.74 -23.90 6.00
CA ARG A 5 -6.96 -23.09 5.71
C ARG A 5 -6.66 -21.67 5.17
N GLY A 6 -5.60 -21.50 4.39
CA GLY A 6 -5.17 -20.20 3.87
C GLY A 6 -4.39 -19.29 4.85
N ILE A 7 -4.16 -19.72 6.09
CA ILE A 7 -3.43 -18.96 7.12
C ILE A 7 -2.15 -19.72 7.50
N GLY A 8 -1.06 -19.39 6.81
CA GLY A 8 0.28 -19.86 7.14
C GLY A 8 0.88 -19.17 8.36
N LYS A 9 2.11 -19.54 8.73
CA LYS A 9 2.90 -18.83 9.76
C LYS A 9 3.65 -17.59 9.23
N ARG A 10 3.76 -17.43 7.91
CA ARG A 10 4.31 -16.23 7.27
C ARG A 10 3.31 -15.07 7.29
N LEU A 11 3.79 -13.83 7.18
CA LEU A 11 2.93 -12.63 7.15
C LEU A 11 2.36 -12.35 5.76
N LEU A 12 1.83 -13.37 5.10
CA LEU A 12 1.11 -13.21 3.83
C LEU A 12 -0.33 -12.73 4.08
N ASP A 13 -1.06 -12.44 3.01
CA ASP A 13 -2.39 -11.82 3.04
C ASP A 13 -3.34 -12.45 4.05
N GLY A 14 -3.44 -13.79 4.08
CA GLY A 14 -4.35 -14.49 4.98
C GLY A 14 -4.09 -14.22 6.46
N ARG A 15 -2.81 -14.06 6.86
CA ARG A 15 -2.45 -13.75 8.24
C ARG A 15 -2.60 -12.25 8.55
N GLN A 16 -2.29 -11.37 7.61
CA GLN A 16 -2.54 -9.93 7.76
C GLN A 16 -4.05 -9.64 7.92
N ILE A 17 -4.90 -10.25 7.09
CA ILE A 17 -6.36 -10.16 7.19
C ILE A 17 -6.86 -10.69 8.53
N GLN A 18 -6.31 -11.81 9.02
CA GLN A 18 -6.65 -12.32 10.34
C GLN A 18 -6.33 -11.32 11.45
N ILE A 19 -5.13 -10.71 11.42
CA ILE A 19 -4.71 -9.70 12.40
C ILE A 19 -5.67 -8.51 12.35
N MET A 20 -5.93 -7.94 11.17
CA MET A 20 -6.86 -6.81 11.02
C MET A 20 -8.28 -7.16 11.50
N ALA A 21 -8.78 -8.34 11.19
CA ALA A 21 -10.10 -8.78 11.65
C ALA A 21 -10.18 -8.94 13.19
N LEU A 22 -9.08 -9.32 13.85
CA LEU A 22 -9.01 -9.34 15.31
C LEU A 22 -9.02 -7.93 15.89
N MET A 23 -8.32 -6.99 15.25
CA MET A 23 -8.28 -5.58 15.64
C MET A 23 -9.66 -4.91 15.52
N GLU A 24 -10.36 -5.12 14.39
CA GLU A 24 -11.72 -4.61 14.18
C GLU A 24 -12.72 -5.12 15.24
N ARG A 25 -12.44 -6.27 15.85
CA ARG A 25 -13.25 -6.86 16.93
C ARG A 25 -12.81 -6.42 18.33
N GLY A 26 -11.82 -5.53 18.44
CA GLY A 26 -11.21 -5.11 19.71
C GLY A 26 -10.42 -6.21 20.42
N LEU A 27 -10.02 -7.27 19.70
CA LEU A 27 -9.26 -8.40 20.23
C LEU A 27 -7.75 -8.16 20.14
N ASP A 28 -7.29 -6.99 20.59
CA ASP A 28 -5.91 -6.49 20.43
C ASP A 28 -4.84 -7.47 20.94
N GLN A 29 -5.13 -8.20 22.03
CA GLN A 29 -4.19 -9.19 22.57
C GLN A 29 -4.03 -10.37 21.60
N GLN A 30 -5.14 -10.88 21.05
CA GLN A 30 -5.08 -11.98 20.09
C GLN A 30 -4.42 -11.53 18.78
N ALA A 31 -4.63 -10.29 18.36
CA ALA A 31 -3.95 -9.70 17.21
C ALA A 31 -2.43 -9.66 17.45
N ARG A 32 -1.98 -9.20 18.63
CA ARG A 32 -0.56 -9.19 19.03
C ARG A 32 0.03 -10.59 19.12
N ASP A 33 -0.67 -11.55 19.73
CA ASP A 33 -0.22 -12.95 19.81
C ASP A 33 -0.10 -13.57 18.39
N THR A 34 -0.99 -13.18 17.47
CA THR A 34 -0.92 -13.61 16.06
C THR A 34 0.30 -13.02 15.36
N ILE A 35 0.63 -11.74 15.61
CA ILE A 35 1.86 -11.11 15.13
C ILE A 35 3.09 -11.82 15.71
N ASP A 36 3.13 -12.05 17.03
CA ASP A 36 4.27 -12.66 17.74
C ASP A 36 4.55 -14.11 17.32
N THR A 37 3.51 -14.83 16.87
CA THR A 37 3.67 -16.20 16.33
C THR A 37 3.97 -16.25 14.83
N THR A 38 4.08 -15.08 14.18
CA THR A 38 4.47 -14.98 12.78
C THR A 38 5.96 -15.29 12.63
N ILE A 39 6.32 -15.94 11.52
CA ILE A 39 7.69 -16.24 11.13
C ILE A 39 7.96 -15.48 9.82
N PRO A 40 8.46 -14.24 9.89
CA PRO A 40 8.82 -13.46 8.72
C PRO A 40 9.93 -14.16 7.94
N THR A 41 9.79 -14.26 6.63
CA THR A 41 10.86 -14.81 5.76
C THR A 41 11.49 -13.77 4.84
N GLU A 42 10.86 -12.61 4.72
CA GLU A 42 11.32 -11.52 3.86
C GLU A 42 11.41 -10.21 4.65
N PRO A 43 12.33 -9.29 4.30
CA PRO A 43 12.49 -8.03 5.03
C PRO A 43 11.20 -7.19 5.11
N TRP A 44 10.40 -7.20 4.05
CA TRP A 44 9.13 -6.47 4.01
C TRP A 44 8.13 -7.00 5.05
N GLU A 45 8.13 -8.30 5.34
CA GLU A 45 7.24 -8.90 6.36
C GLU A 45 7.57 -8.35 7.76
N ASN A 46 8.84 -8.08 8.06
CA ASN A 46 9.24 -7.47 9.33
C ASN A 46 8.74 -6.03 9.44
N ALA A 47 8.82 -5.25 8.36
CA ALA A 47 8.32 -3.88 8.33
C ALA A 47 6.80 -3.85 8.57
N ILE A 48 6.04 -4.70 7.88
CA ILE A 48 4.59 -4.80 8.06
C ILE A 48 4.23 -5.30 9.47
N ALA A 49 4.96 -6.27 10.03
CA ALA A 49 4.75 -6.73 11.40
C ALA A 49 4.93 -5.60 12.43
N ALA A 50 5.95 -4.75 12.24
CA ALA A 50 6.19 -3.60 13.12
C ALA A 50 5.04 -2.59 13.05
N LEU A 51 4.57 -2.24 11.85
CA LEU A 51 3.43 -1.34 11.65
C LEU A 51 2.15 -1.89 12.30
N LEU A 52 1.84 -3.17 12.06
CA LEU A 52 0.68 -3.83 12.66
C LEU A 52 0.77 -3.88 14.19
N ARG A 53 1.97 -4.11 14.74
CA ARG A 53 2.19 -4.12 16.19
C ARG A 53 1.89 -2.77 16.84
N ILE A 54 2.33 -1.68 16.20
CA ILE A 54 2.04 -0.32 16.64
C ILE A 54 0.53 -0.06 16.57
N HIS A 55 -0.11 -0.44 15.46
CA HIS A 55 -1.54 -0.25 15.27
C HIS A 55 -2.38 -1.06 16.28
N CYS A 56 -1.93 -2.26 16.69
CA CYS A 56 -2.59 -3.09 17.70
C CYS A 56 -2.51 -2.54 19.13
N ARG A 57 -1.75 -1.47 19.40
CA ARG A 57 -1.66 -0.91 20.75
C ARG A 57 -2.93 -0.13 21.06
N ARG A 58 -3.47 -0.36 22.26
CA ARG A 58 -4.63 0.39 22.77
C ARG A 58 -4.34 1.89 22.73
N VAL A 59 -5.37 2.68 22.41
CA VAL A 59 -5.32 4.15 22.38
C VAL A 59 -4.74 4.75 23.67
N ALA A 60 -4.96 4.12 24.83
CA ALA A 60 -4.43 4.56 26.11
C ALA A 60 -2.93 4.27 26.34
N SER A 61 -2.28 3.51 25.46
CA SER A 61 -0.89 3.05 25.60
C SER A 61 -0.06 3.50 24.41
N ARG A 62 0.51 4.71 24.52
CA ARG A 62 1.31 5.31 23.46
C ARG A 62 2.53 4.44 23.13
N THR A 63 2.78 4.21 21.85
CA THR A 63 3.98 3.51 21.37
C THR A 63 5.26 4.26 21.78
N PRO A 64 6.26 3.57 22.36
CA PRO A 64 7.57 4.15 22.62
C PRO A 64 8.18 4.75 21.35
N GLN A 65 8.82 5.91 21.47
CA GLN A 65 9.43 6.59 20.31
C GLN A 65 10.41 5.70 19.52
N PRO A 66 11.30 4.90 20.17
CA PRO A 66 12.23 4.03 19.42
C PRO A 66 11.53 2.96 18.58
N GLU A 67 10.39 2.43 19.04
CA GLU A 67 9.62 1.45 18.27
C GLU A 67 8.97 2.10 17.04
N LEU A 68 8.49 3.33 17.17
CA LEU A 68 7.95 4.10 16.05
C LEU A 68 9.03 4.43 15.02
N ASP A 69 10.20 4.90 15.47
CA ASP A 69 11.31 5.22 14.59
C ASP A 69 11.81 3.98 13.83
N LEU A 70 11.87 2.82 14.49
CA LEU A 70 12.18 1.54 13.84
C LEU A 70 11.14 1.17 12.77
N ALA A 71 9.86 1.38 13.02
CA ALA A 71 8.81 1.10 12.04
C ALA A 71 8.87 2.05 10.84
N LEU A 72 9.12 3.34 11.06
CA LEU A 72 9.33 4.34 10.00
C LEU A 72 10.56 4.00 9.17
N GLN A 73 11.66 3.59 9.81
CA GLN A 73 12.87 3.15 9.12
C GLN A 73 12.63 1.86 8.32
N GLY A 74 11.84 0.91 8.87
CA GLY A 74 11.44 -0.30 8.17
C GLY A 74 10.62 0.00 6.90
N ALA A 75 9.65 0.93 6.99
CA ALA A 75 8.88 1.39 5.84
C ALA A 75 9.76 2.11 4.81
N ALA A 76 10.67 2.98 5.25
CA ALA A 76 11.64 3.62 4.35
C ALA A 76 12.53 2.59 3.64
N THR A 77 12.99 1.56 4.36
CA THR A 77 13.80 0.47 3.77
C THR A 77 13.02 -0.32 2.73
N LEU A 78 11.72 -0.59 2.99
CA LEU A 78 10.83 -1.26 2.04
C LEU A 78 10.67 -0.46 0.73
N ILE A 79 10.65 0.87 0.82
CA ILE A 79 10.45 1.77 -0.32
C ILE A 79 11.77 2.10 -1.04
N ALA A 80 12.92 1.91 -0.38
CA ALA A 80 14.23 2.29 -0.90
C ALA A 80 14.63 1.59 -2.21
N THR A 81 14.00 0.47 -2.55
CA THR A 81 14.15 -0.20 -3.86
C THR A 81 12.78 -0.24 -4.55
N PRO A 82 12.40 0.84 -5.26
CA PRO A 82 11.11 0.92 -5.94
C PRO A 82 10.96 -0.19 -6.98
N ASP A 83 9.83 -0.88 -6.96
CA ASP A 83 9.45 -1.88 -7.96
C ASP A 83 8.07 -1.53 -8.51
N PRO A 84 7.93 -1.24 -9.82
CA PRO A 84 6.64 -0.92 -10.41
C PRO A 84 5.53 -1.94 -10.11
N SER A 85 5.87 -3.22 -10.00
CA SER A 85 4.88 -4.28 -9.71
C SER A 85 4.33 -4.25 -8.29
N THR A 86 5.05 -3.61 -7.36
CA THR A 86 4.66 -3.48 -5.95
C THR A 86 4.59 -2.03 -5.47
N ALA A 87 4.67 -1.05 -6.36
CA ALA A 87 4.70 0.37 -6.03
C ALA A 87 3.48 0.81 -5.21
N ALA A 88 2.27 0.36 -5.56
CA ALA A 88 1.07 0.63 -4.77
C ALA A 88 1.15 0.06 -3.34
N PHE A 89 1.73 -1.12 -3.17
CA PHE A 89 1.96 -1.71 -1.85
C PHE A 89 3.02 -0.93 -1.06
N GLN A 90 4.17 -0.62 -1.68
CA GLN A 90 5.25 0.15 -1.08
C GLN A 90 4.75 1.54 -0.62
N THR A 91 4.02 2.25 -1.49
CA THR A 91 3.39 3.54 -1.16
C THR A 91 2.45 3.41 0.03
N ARG A 92 1.53 2.44 0.03
CA ARG A 92 0.56 2.27 1.13
C ARG A 92 1.22 1.89 2.44
N ALA A 93 2.27 1.08 2.43
CA ALA A 93 3.04 0.77 3.63
C ALA A 93 3.71 2.03 4.21
N GLY A 94 4.25 2.91 3.35
CA GLY A 94 4.79 4.20 3.76
C GLY A 94 3.73 5.15 4.32
N LEU A 95 2.59 5.27 3.65
CA LEU A 95 1.46 6.09 4.10
C LEU A 95 0.95 5.61 5.47
N ALA A 96 0.76 4.30 5.64
CA ALA A 96 0.36 3.71 6.91
C ALA A 96 1.37 4.02 8.04
N ALA A 97 2.67 4.04 7.73
CA ALA A 97 3.70 4.41 8.69
C ALA A 97 3.61 5.89 9.09
N LEU A 98 3.31 6.79 8.14
CA LEU A 98 3.06 8.21 8.44
C LEU A 98 1.80 8.42 9.28
N ASP A 99 0.72 7.68 9.00
CA ASP A 99 -0.52 7.74 9.77
C ASP A 99 -0.28 7.36 11.24
N LEU A 100 0.50 6.30 11.48
CA LEU A 100 0.88 5.88 12.83
C LEU A 100 1.79 6.89 13.54
N ALA A 101 2.43 7.79 12.79
CA ALA A 101 3.30 8.84 13.31
C ALA A 101 2.64 10.23 13.34
N HIS A 102 1.36 10.38 12.97
CA HIS A 102 0.74 11.69 12.73
C HIS A 102 0.91 12.69 13.88
N ASP A 103 0.66 12.26 15.12
CA ASP A 103 0.75 13.10 16.32
C ASP A 103 2.15 13.08 16.96
N ARG A 104 3.18 12.77 16.18
CA ARG A 104 4.56 12.56 16.65
C ARG A 104 5.54 13.31 15.78
N THR A 105 6.52 13.92 16.43
CA THR A 105 7.72 14.38 15.74
C THR A 105 8.68 13.20 15.60
N SER A 106 9.05 12.86 14.36
CA SER A 106 10.11 11.90 14.07
C SER A 106 11.00 12.45 12.95
N PRO A 107 12.34 12.37 13.07
CA PRO A 107 13.24 12.79 12.00
C PRO A 107 13.09 11.94 10.73
N HIS A 108 12.43 10.78 10.83
CA HIS A 108 12.20 9.86 9.71
C HIS A 108 10.96 10.20 8.88
N ALA A 109 10.07 11.09 9.35
CA ALA A 109 8.81 11.40 8.67
C ALA A 109 9.02 12.10 7.33
N THR A 110 9.82 13.17 7.28
CA THR A 110 10.06 13.93 6.03
C THR A 110 10.81 13.11 4.97
N PRO A 111 11.92 12.41 5.30
CA PRO A 111 12.57 11.52 4.32
C PRO A 111 11.63 10.45 3.78
N LEU A 112 10.73 9.93 4.62
CA LEU A 112 9.73 8.95 4.20
C LEU A 112 8.67 9.57 3.27
N GLN A 113 8.20 10.79 3.53
CA GLN A 113 7.28 11.50 2.63
C GLN A 113 7.87 11.66 1.22
N ASP A 114 9.15 12.04 1.11
CA ASP A 114 9.84 12.16 -0.17
C ASP A 114 10.00 10.81 -0.87
N ALA A 115 10.38 9.77 -0.12
CA ALA A 115 10.48 8.41 -0.67
C ALA A 115 9.13 7.91 -1.20
N ILE A 116 8.03 8.18 -0.48
CA ILE A 116 6.66 7.84 -0.89
C ILE A 116 6.30 8.53 -2.20
N ALA A 117 6.55 9.84 -2.33
CA ALA A 117 6.27 10.57 -3.55
C ALA A 117 7.08 10.01 -4.74
N ASN A 118 8.33 9.61 -4.52
CA ASN A 118 9.19 9.05 -5.55
C ASN A 118 8.76 7.66 -6.03
N VAL A 119 8.29 6.78 -5.15
CA VAL A 119 7.77 5.46 -5.57
C VAL A 119 6.38 5.58 -6.21
N ALA A 120 5.56 6.53 -5.75
CA ALA A 120 4.18 6.67 -6.20
C ALA A 120 4.05 7.10 -7.67
N VAL A 121 5.08 7.68 -8.28
CA VAL A 121 5.06 7.98 -9.73
C VAL A 121 5.09 6.73 -10.61
N LEU A 122 5.35 5.55 -10.04
CA LEU A 122 5.42 4.29 -10.80
C LEU A 122 4.06 3.63 -11.01
N ASP A 123 3.01 4.07 -10.30
CA ASP A 123 1.68 3.47 -10.35
C ASP A 123 0.58 4.52 -10.14
N ALA A 124 -0.47 4.49 -10.97
CA ALA A 124 -1.53 5.49 -10.92
C ALA A 124 -2.39 5.41 -9.65
N TYR A 125 -2.61 4.22 -9.08
CA TYR A 125 -3.30 4.11 -7.79
C TYR A 125 -2.42 4.66 -6.66
N ALA A 126 -1.13 4.36 -6.68
CA ALA A 126 -0.17 4.93 -5.73
C ALA A 126 -0.14 6.46 -5.81
N ALA A 127 -0.05 7.03 -7.01
CA ALA A 127 -0.09 8.48 -7.22
C ALA A 127 -1.37 9.11 -6.69
N ARG A 128 -2.52 8.48 -6.95
CA ARG A 128 -3.83 8.92 -6.45
C ARG A 128 -3.87 8.90 -4.93
N ASP A 129 -3.37 7.84 -4.31
CA ASP A 129 -3.36 7.67 -2.86
C ASP A 129 -2.52 8.81 -2.24
N VAL A 130 -1.31 9.09 -2.74
CA VAL A 130 -0.44 10.18 -2.24
C VAL A 130 -1.06 11.58 -2.42
N LEU A 131 -1.67 11.87 -3.57
CA LEU A 131 -2.30 13.17 -3.85
C LEU A 131 -3.54 13.45 -2.98
N ASN A 132 -4.20 12.40 -2.48
CA ASN A 132 -5.40 12.50 -1.65
C ASN A 132 -5.12 12.30 -0.16
N HIS A 133 -3.90 11.95 0.22
CA HIS A 133 -3.54 11.67 1.60
C HIS A 133 -3.21 12.94 2.39
N SER A 134 -3.88 13.13 3.53
CA SER A 134 -3.83 14.37 4.32
C SER A 134 -2.43 14.71 4.84
N LEU A 135 -1.63 13.69 5.16
CA LEU A 135 -0.29 13.87 5.73
C LEU A 135 0.82 14.07 4.69
N THR A 136 0.58 13.74 3.42
CA THR A 136 1.60 13.89 2.37
C THR A 136 1.31 15.10 1.52
N ARG A 137 0.04 15.35 1.16
CA ARG A 137 -0.36 16.42 0.25
C ARG A 137 0.20 17.80 0.62
N PRO A 138 0.21 18.25 1.89
CA PRO A 138 0.77 19.55 2.26
C PRO A 138 2.29 19.66 2.10
N HIS A 139 2.99 18.53 2.03
CA HIS A 139 4.45 18.45 1.96
C HIS A 139 4.97 18.21 0.54
N LEU A 140 4.09 17.93 -0.42
CA LEU A 140 4.50 17.75 -1.81
C LEU A 140 5.01 19.07 -2.39
N THR A 141 6.18 18.99 -3.01
CA THR A 141 6.66 20.07 -3.88
C THR A 141 5.76 20.21 -5.12
N SER A 142 5.81 21.36 -5.78
CA SER A 142 5.11 21.57 -7.06
C SER A 142 5.52 20.54 -8.10
N THR A 143 6.81 20.18 -8.15
CA THR A 143 7.34 19.16 -9.08
C THR A 143 6.80 17.77 -8.77
N GLN A 144 6.80 17.34 -7.50
CA GLN A 144 6.21 16.04 -7.11
C GLN A 144 4.72 16.00 -7.44
N THR A 145 3.98 17.07 -7.14
CA THR A 145 2.54 17.18 -7.45
C THR A 145 2.29 17.05 -8.95
N GLN A 146 3.09 17.74 -9.78
CA GLN A 146 2.98 17.66 -11.23
C GLN A 146 3.28 16.27 -11.77
N ASN A 147 4.35 15.63 -11.29
CA ASN A 147 4.74 14.28 -11.72
C ASN A 147 3.65 13.25 -11.38
N LEU A 148 3.12 13.28 -10.15
CA LEU A 148 2.04 12.40 -9.73
C LEU A 148 0.77 12.65 -10.57
N GLY A 149 0.44 13.91 -10.85
CA GLY A 149 -0.70 14.27 -11.72
C GLY A 149 -0.54 13.81 -13.17
N ALA A 150 0.69 13.84 -13.70
CA ALA A 150 0.99 13.36 -15.04
C ALA A 150 0.75 11.84 -15.15
N VAL A 151 1.13 11.06 -14.13
CA VAL A 151 0.88 9.61 -14.07
C VAL A 151 -0.61 9.30 -14.05
N LEU A 152 -1.41 10.04 -13.28
CA LEU A 152 -2.88 9.88 -13.29
C LEU A 152 -3.48 10.18 -14.66
N THR A 153 -3.03 11.26 -15.28
CA THR A 153 -3.50 11.69 -16.60
C THR A 153 -3.16 10.65 -17.67
N ALA A 154 -1.91 10.16 -17.67
CA ALA A 154 -1.46 9.14 -18.62
C ALA A 154 -2.21 7.81 -18.46
N ALA A 155 -2.53 7.41 -17.22
CA ALA A 155 -3.31 6.21 -16.95
C ALA A 155 -4.81 6.38 -17.24
N GLY A 156 -5.29 7.61 -17.49
CA GLY A 156 -6.72 7.91 -17.58
C GLY A 156 -7.47 7.62 -16.27
N LEU A 157 -6.78 7.54 -15.13
CA LEU A 157 -7.40 7.17 -13.86
C LEU A 157 -8.24 8.34 -13.34
N GLY A 158 -9.55 8.09 -13.15
CA GLY A 158 -10.49 9.08 -12.64
C GLY A 158 -11.15 9.96 -13.71
N THR A 159 -10.89 9.73 -15.00
CA THR A 159 -11.59 10.46 -16.09
C THR A 159 -13.06 10.07 -16.22
N GLY A 160 -13.43 8.87 -15.77
CA GLY A 160 -14.82 8.37 -15.82
C GLY A 160 -15.32 8.03 -17.23
N HIS A 161 -14.49 8.21 -18.26
CA HIS A 161 -14.81 7.87 -19.64
C HIS A 161 -13.56 7.36 -20.37
N LEU A 162 -13.77 6.46 -21.32
CA LEU A 162 -12.75 6.07 -22.29
C LEU A 162 -12.72 7.08 -23.44
N SER A 163 -11.56 7.31 -24.04
CA SER A 163 -11.48 8.13 -25.26
C SER A 163 -12.22 7.44 -26.40
N THR A 164 -12.73 8.20 -27.37
CA THR A 164 -13.39 7.64 -28.56
C THR A 164 -12.50 6.64 -29.28
N ALA A 165 -11.19 6.93 -29.38
CA ALA A 165 -10.21 6.03 -30.00
C ALA A 165 -10.08 4.69 -29.25
N HIS A 166 -10.00 4.72 -27.91
CA HIS A 166 -9.94 3.48 -27.12
C HIS A 166 -11.26 2.68 -27.18
N MET A 167 -12.41 3.37 -27.18
CA MET A 167 -13.71 2.72 -27.36
C MET A 167 -13.84 2.04 -28.72
N GLN A 168 -13.40 2.71 -29.79
CA GLN A 168 -13.39 2.13 -31.14
C GLN A 168 -12.50 0.89 -31.20
N ALA A 169 -11.26 0.99 -30.72
CA ALA A 169 -10.32 -0.13 -30.71
C ALA A 169 -10.86 -1.35 -29.92
N LEU A 170 -11.50 -1.12 -28.77
CA LEU A 170 -12.15 -2.18 -28.00
C LEU A 170 -13.31 -2.81 -28.75
N THR A 171 -14.16 -1.99 -29.39
CA THR A 171 -15.32 -2.48 -30.16
C THR A 171 -14.85 -3.32 -31.35
N GLU A 172 -13.86 -2.83 -32.11
CA GLU A 172 -13.27 -3.56 -33.24
C GLU A 172 -12.63 -4.89 -32.81
N ALA A 173 -11.95 -4.92 -31.67
CA ALA A 173 -11.38 -6.15 -31.13
C ALA A 173 -12.45 -7.18 -30.73
N VAL A 174 -13.55 -6.71 -30.12
CA VAL A 174 -14.69 -7.57 -29.75
C VAL A 174 -15.41 -8.09 -31.00
N ASP A 175 -15.68 -7.23 -31.98
CA ASP A 175 -16.32 -7.60 -33.24
C ASP A 175 -15.51 -8.68 -33.98
N LYS A 176 -14.18 -8.51 -34.02
CA LYS A 176 -13.29 -9.49 -34.63
C LYS A 176 -13.32 -10.83 -33.89
N ALA A 177 -13.24 -10.80 -32.56
CA ALA A 177 -13.30 -12.01 -31.75
C ALA A 177 -14.63 -12.74 -31.93
N GLU A 178 -15.75 -12.02 -32.05
CA GLU A 178 -17.07 -12.61 -32.30
C GLU A 178 -17.14 -13.29 -33.66
N VAL A 179 -16.64 -12.65 -34.72
CA VAL A 179 -16.58 -13.24 -36.07
C VAL A 179 -15.77 -14.53 -36.06
N ASP A 180 -14.59 -14.51 -35.42
CA ASP A 180 -13.73 -15.69 -35.34
C ASP A 180 -14.39 -16.82 -34.55
N LEU A 181 -15.04 -16.53 -33.42
CA LEU A 181 -15.76 -17.52 -32.61
C LEU A 181 -16.93 -18.16 -33.37
N ARG A 182 -17.70 -17.37 -34.13
CA ARG A 182 -18.80 -17.90 -34.95
C ARG A 182 -18.31 -18.79 -36.08
N GLY A 183 -17.11 -18.54 -36.63
CA GLY A 183 -16.49 -19.39 -37.63
C GLY A 183 -16.02 -20.76 -37.11
N LEU A 184 -15.96 -20.94 -35.80
CA LEU A 184 -15.55 -22.19 -35.14
C LEU A 184 -16.74 -23.09 -34.72
N LEU A 185 -17.98 -22.59 -34.84
CA LEU A 185 -19.23 -23.29 -34.51
C LEU A 185 -19.92 -23.82 -35.79
#